data_AF-A0A1Q4XRU2-F1
#
_entry.id   AF-A0A1Q4XRU2-F1
#
_cell.length_a   1.000
_cell.length_b   1.000
_cell.length_c   1.000
_cell.angle_alpha   90.00
_cell.angle_beta   90.00
_cell.angle_gamma   90.00
#
_symmetry.space_group_name_H-M   'P 1'
#
loop_
_entity.id
_entity.type
_entity.pdbx_description
1 polymer ?
#
loop_
_entity_poly.entity_id
_entity_poly.type
_entity_poly.pdbx_seq_one_letter_code
_entity_poly.pdbx_strand_id
1 'polypeptide(L)'
;MAGFEVTSGELNAHAGKVDAHAQSLGTAADAADQVMPDGAYGILCQFLPPLFNDVEAAAHDALTAARDGLRTVADNLRDTAADYDSEDLNTVRTFTAIEGGLR
;
A
#
# COMPACT_ATOMS: atom_id res chain seq x y z
N MET A 1 28.19 -17.58 -3.11
CA MET A 1 27.49 -16.29 -3.26
C MET A 1 26.06 -16.55 -2.83
N ALA A 2 25.72 -16.25 -1.59
CA ALA A 2 24.34 -16.39 -1.13
C ALA A 2 23.55 -15.24 -1.77
N GLY A 3 22.64 -15.57 -2.69
CA GLY A 3 21.68 -14.60 -3.19
C GLY A 3 20.82 -14.12 -2.03
N PHE A 4 20.28 -12.90 -2.14
CA PHE A 4 19.20 -12.48 -1.25
C PHE A 4 17.98 -13.34 -1.59
N GLU A 5 17.79 -14.42 -0.85
CA GLU A 5 16.63 -15.30 -0.96
C GLU A 5 15.47 -14.61 -0.23
N VAL A 6 14.56 -14.01 -0.98
CA VAL A 6 13.32 -13.47 -0.42
C VAL A 6 12.25 -14.53 -0.59
N THR A 7 11.63 -14.96 0.51
CA THR A 7 10.54 -15.95 0.45
C THR A 7 9.21 -15.29 0.08
N SER A 8 8.29 -16.04 -0.53
CA SER A 8 6.91 -15.59 -0.76
C SER A 8 6.21 -15.17 0.54
N GLY A 9 6.54 -15.82 1.67
CA GLY A 9 6.11 -15.43 3.00
C GLY A 9 6.60 -14.04 3.44
N GLU A 10 7.86 -13.70 3.16
CA GLU A 10 8.42 -12.37 3.45
C GLU A 10 7.81 -11.27 2.58
N LEU A 11 7.52 -11.55 1.31
CA LEU A 11 6.80 -10.63 0.42
C LEU A 11 5.39 -10.35 0.94
N ASN A 12 4.65 -11.39 1.33
CA ASN A 12 3.33 -11.24 1.95
C ASN A 12 3.37 -10.46 3.26
N ALA A 13 4.36 -10.73 4.11
CA ALA A 13 4.56 -9.97 5.34
C ALA A 13 4.89 -8.49 5.07
N HIS A 14 5.67 -8.21 4.03
CA HIS A 14 5.96 -6.84 3.64
C HIS A 14 4.73 -6.12 3.07
N ALA A 15 3.97 -6.78 2.19
CA ALA A 15 2.70 -6.25 1.68
C ALA A 15 1.75 -5.85 2.83
N GLY A 16 1.65 -6.67 3.87
CA GLY A 16 0.86 -6.34 5.07
C GLY A 16 1.37 -5.09 5.81
N LYS A 17 2.68 -4.87 5.88
CA LYS A 17 3.25 -3.63 6.46
C LYS A 17 2.96 -2.41 5.58
N VAL A 18 3.04 -2.56 4.26
CA VAL A 18 2.71 -1.49 3.31
C VAL A 18 1.24 -1.10 3.44
N ASP A 19 0.33 -2.07 3.58
CA ASP A 19 -1.09 -1.81 3.83
C ASP A 19 -1.34 -1.06 5.13
N ALA A 20 -0.60 -1.38 6.21
CA ALA A 20 -0.72 -0.66 7.47
C ALA A 20 -0.33 0.83 7.32
N HIS A 21 0.68 1.13 6.48
CA HIS A 21 1.02 2.50 6.13
C HIS A 21 -0.05 3.16 5.25
N ALA A 22 -0.61 2.44 4.27
CA ALA A 22 -1.72 2.93 3.46
C ALA A 22 -2.96 3.25 4.31
N GLN A 23 -3.24 2.44 5.34
CA GLN A 23 -4.32 2.69 6.28
C GLN A 23 -4.06 3.95 7.12
N SER A 24 -2.83 4.13 7.61
CA SER A 24 -2.45 5.35 8.34
C SER A 24 -2.63 6.62 7.48
N LEU A 25 -2.27 6.56 6.18
CA LEU A 25 -2.52 7.64 5.24
C LEU A 25 -4.01 7.87 4.97
N GLY A 26 -4.81 6.79 4.91
CA GLY A 26 -6.26 6.88 4.83
C GLY A 26 -6.85 7.63 6.01
N THR A 27 -6.43 7.30 7.23
CA THR A 27 -6.85 8.04 8.44
C THR A 27 -6.46 9.53 8.36
N ALA A 28 -5.28 9.85 7.82
CA ALA A 28 -4.85 11.22 7.64
C ALA A 28 -5.69 11.97 6.58
N ALA A 29 -6.03 11.31 5.47
CA ALA A 29 -6.91 11.87 4.44
C ALA A 29 -8.32 12.11 5.01
N ASP A 30 -8.89 11.13 5.71
CA ASP A 30 -10.20 11.26 6.37
C ASP A 30 -10.21 12.41 7.38
N ALA A 31 -9.10 12.62 8.11
CA ALA A 31 -8.95 13.73 9.03
C ALA A 31 -8.79 15.08 8.29
N ALA A 32 -8.12 15.11 7.14
CA ALA A 32 -8.02 16.30 6.30
C ALA A 32 -9.36 16.67 5.65
N ASP A 33 -10.23 15.69 5.38
CA ASP A 33 -11.59 15.91 4.86
C ASP A 33 -12.57 16.40 5.94
N GLN A 34 -12.23 16.26 7.23
CA GLN A 34 -12.97 16.95 8.29
C GLN A 34 -12.72 18.45 8.19
N VAL A 35 -13.52 19.13 7.36
CA VAL A 35 -13.49 20.57 7.14
C VAL A 35 -13.43 21.30 8.48
N MET A 36 -12.42 22.16 8.67
CA MET A 36 -12.48 23.17 9.72
C MET A 36 -13.61 24.14 9.33
N PRO A 37 -14.70 24.25 10.10
CA PRO A 37 -15.76 25.18 9.76
C PRO A 37 -15.19 26.60 9.72
N ASP A 38 -15.69 27.47 8.84
CA ASP A 38 -15.20 28.86 8.71
C ASP A 38 -15.16 29.61 10.07
N GLY A 39 -16.04 29.23 11.00
CA GLY A 39 -16.08 29.74 12.37
C GLY A 39 -14.96 29.25 13.30
N ALA A 40 -14.19 28.23 12.94
CA ALA A 40 -13.10 27.66 13.74
C ALA A 40 -11.94 28.63 13.94
N TYR A 41 -11.70 29.52 12.97
CA TYR A 41 -10.69 30.57 13.07
C TYR A 41 -11.11 31.72 13.99
N GLY A 42 -12.40 31.82 14.33
CA GLY A 42 -12.97 32.89 15.13
C GLY A 42 -13.14 34.21 14.37
N ILE A 43 -13.83 35.16 14.99
CA ILE A 43 -14.31 36.41 14.35
C ILE A 43 -13.17 37.27 13.80
N LEU A 44 -11.98 37.23 14.38
CA LEU A 44 -10.86 38.07 13.93
C LEU A 44 -10.15 37.48 12.70
N CYS A 45 -10.26 36.18 12.48
CA CYS A 45 -9.45 35.44 11.50
C CYS A 45 -10.29 34.85 10.35
N GLN A 46 -11.53 35.31 10.16
CA GLN A 46 -12.45 34.81 9.11
C GLN A 46 -11.95 35.05 7.67
N PHE A 47 -10.91 35.87 7.49
CA PHE A 47 -10.30 36.11 6.19
C PHE A 47 -9.30 35.02 5.79
N LEU A 48 -8.92 34.13 6.71
CA LEU A 48 -7.91 33.10 6.50
C LEU A 48 -8.37 31.90 5.66
N PRO A 49 -9.59 31.33 5.81
CA PRO A 49 -9.97 30.13 5.06
C PRO A 49 -9.75 30.23 3.54
N PRO A 50 -10.14 31.33 2.85
CA PRO A 50 -9.88 31.46 1.41
C PRO A 50 -8.40 31.40 1.01
N LEU A 51 -7.47 31.68 1.93
CA LEU A 51 -6.03 31.60 1.69
C LEU A 51 -5.49 30.17 1.80
N PHE A 52 -6.23 29.27 2.49
CA PHE A 52 -5.78 27.91 2.80
C PHE A 52 -6.59 26.82 2.08
N ASN A 53 -7.81 27.09 1.62
CA ASN A 53 -8.65 26.08 0.96
C ASN A 53 -7.92 25.31 -0.16
N ASP A 54 -7.15 26.00 -0.99
CA ASP A 54 -6.41 25.37 -2.10
C ASP A 54 -5.28 24.46 -1.58
N VAL A 55 -4.58 24.86 -0.52
CA VAL A 55 -3.51 24.03 0.06
C VAL A 55 -4.08 22.84 0.83
N GLU A 56 -5.24 23.01 1.48
CA GLU A 56 -5.96 21.94 2.15
C GLU A 56 -6.47 20.90 1.15
N ALA A 57 -7.06 21.33 0.03
CA ALA A 57 -7.46 20.44 -1.06
C ALA A 57 -6.26 19.68 -1.64
N ALA A 58 -5.15 20.37 -1.92
CA ALA A 58 -3.95 19.73 -2.44
C ALA A 58 -3.33 18.73 -1.44
N ALA A 59 -3.39 19.02 -0.14
CA ALA A 59 -2.92 18.10 0.89
C ALA A 59 -3.80 16.84 0.97
N HIS A 60 -5.13 17.00 0.91
CA HIS A 60 -6.07 15.89 0.88
C HIS A 60 -5.84 14.98 -0.34
N ASP A 61 -5.68 15.57 -1.52
CA ASP A 61 -5.42 14.83 -2.76
C ASP A 61 -4.07 14.09 -2.69
N ALA A 62 -3.03 14.72 -2.16
CA ALA A 62 -1.72 14.10 -2.00
C ALA A 62 -1.76 12.89 -1.04
N LEU A 63 -2.48 13.00 0.08
CA LEU A 63 -2.67 11.89 1.03
C LEU A 63 -3.44 10.73 0.39
N THR A 64 -4.48 11.04 -0.37
CA THR A 64 -5.29 10.04 -1.08
C THR A 64 -4.48 9.32 -2.15
N ALA A 65 -3.73 10.06 -2.98
CA ALA A 65 -2.86 9.49 -4.00
C ALA A 65 -1.77 8.60 -3.39
N ALA A 66 -1.17 9.03 -2.27
CA ALA A 66 -0.15 8.26 -1.58
C ALA A 66 -0.72 6.95 -1.00
N ARG A 67 -1.91 6.97 -0.39
CA ARG A 67 -2.63 5.76 0.06
C ARG A 67 -2.83 4.77 -1.08
N ASP A 68 -3.35 5.24 -2.21
CA ASP A 68 -3.68 4.37 -3.35
C ASP A 68 -2.42 3.81 -4.03
N GLY A 69 -1.36 4.61 -4.10
CA GLY A 69 -0.04 4.17 -4.52
C GLY A 69 0.52 3.06 -3.63
N LEU A 70 0.42 3.20 -2.30
CA LEU A 70 0.88 2.16 -1.38
C LEU A 70 0.06 0.87 -1.50
N ARG A 71 -1.27 0.96 -1.71
CA ARG A 71 -2.09 -0.23 -1.97
C ARG A 71 -1.65 -0.96 -3.24
N THR A 72 -1.40 -0.21 -4.30
CA THR A 72 -0.88 -0.77 -5.56
C THR A 72 0.45 -1.49 -5.34
N VAL A 73 1.34 -0.92 -4.52
CA VAL A 73 2.61 -1.58 -4.16
C VAL A 73 2.37 -2.85 -3.35
N ALA A 74 1.46 -2.84 -2.38
CA ALA A 74 1.12 -4.03 -1.60
C ALA A 74 0.55 -5.16 -2.48
N ASP A 75 -0.28 -4.82 -3.47
CA ASP A 75 -0.83 -5.77 -4.42
C ASP A 75 0.25 -6.35 -5.33
N ASN A 76 1.14 -5.52 -5.87
CA ASN A 76 2.28 -6.00 -6.67
C ASN A 76 3.20 -6.95 -5.87
N LEU A 77 3.38 -6.72 -4.57
CA LEU A 77 4.14 -7.63 -3.70
C LEU A 77 3.47 -8.98 -3.53
N ARG A 78 2.12 -9.01 -3.44
CA ARG A 78 1.34 -10.26 -3.38
C ARG A 78 1.39 -11.01 -4.69
N ASP A 79 1.27 -10.30 -5.81
CA ASP A 79 1.38 -10.90 -7.15
C ASP A 79 2.77 -11.55 -7.32
N THR A 80 3.83 -10.84 -6.93
CA THR A 80 5.19 -11.39 -6.95
C THR A 80 5.32 -12.62 -6.05
N ALA A 81 4.71 -12.62 -4.86
CA ALA A 81 4.71 -13.77 -3.97
C ALA A 81 3.97 -14.98 -4.57
N ALA A 82 2.85 -14.74 -5.24
CA ALA A 82 2.08 -15.77 -5.92
C ALA A 82 2.84 -16.36 -7.11
N ASP A 83 3.56 -15.53 -7.86
CA ASP A 83 4.43 -15.97 -8.94
C ASP A 83 5.52 -16.91 -8.41
N TYR A 84 6.19 -16.57 -7.30
CA TYR A 84 7.20 -17.41 -6.65
C TYR A 84 6.64 -18.78 -6.25
N ASP A 85 5.51 -18.80 -5.56
CA ASP A 85 4.85 -20.06 -5.16
C ASP A 85 4.45 -20.89 -6.39
N SER A 86 4.03 -20.24 -7.47
CA SER A 86 3.63 -20.93 -8.71
C SER A 86 4.82 -21.59 -9.42
N GLU A 87 5.98 -20.93 -9.46
CA GLU A 87 7.20 -21.46 -10.06
C GLU A 87 7.77 -22.61 -9.22
N ASP A 88 7.73 -22.49 -7.89
CA ASP A 88 8.15 -23.56 -6.98
C ASP A 88 7.26 -24.80 -7.14
N LEU A 89 5.94 -24.63 -7.15
CA LEU A 89 4.98 -25.72 -7.39
C LEU A 89 5.16 -26.38 -8.77
N ASN A 90 5.48 -25.61 -9.81
CA ASN A 90 5.76 -26.15 -11.14
C ASN A 90 7.03 -27.02 -11.12
N THR A 91 8.07 -26.54 -10.45
CA THR A 91 9.32 -27.28 -10.28
C THR A 91 9.07 -28.60 -9.54
N VAL A 92 8.35 -28.57 -8.42
CA VAL A 92 7.97 -29.78 -7.66
C VAL A 92 7.20 -30.78 -8.54
N ARG A 93 6.17 -30.33 -9.28
CA ARG A 93 5.39 -31.19 -10.18
C ARG A 93 6.26 -31.87 -11.23
N THR A 94 7.20 -31.14 -11.81
CA THR A 94 8.13 -31.66 -12.82
C THR A 94 9.01 -32.76 -12.23
N PHE A 95 9.57 -32.54 -11.04
CA PHE A 95 10.38 -33.55 -10.35
C PHE A 95 9.57 -34.80 -9.98
N THR A 96 8.38 -34.63 -9.39
CA THR A 96 7.51 -35.75 -9.04
C THR A 96 7.08 -36.56 -10.27
N ALA A 97 6.83 -35.90 -11.41
CA ALA A 97 6.52 -36.59 -12.66
C ALA A 97 7.69 -37.45 -13.15
N ILE A 98 8.93 -36.95 -13.04
CA ILE A 98 10.14 -37.71 -13.40
C ILE A 98 10.33 -38.91 -12.47
N GLU A 99 10.19 -38.71 -11.15
CA GLU A 99 10.28 -39.81 -10.16
C GLU A 99 9.22 -40.88 -10.39
N GLY A 100 7.98 -40.48 -10.72
CA GLY A 100 6.90 -41.40 -11.05
C GLY A 100 7.12 -42.19 -12.34
N GLY A 101 7.84 -41.63 -13.31
CA GLY A 101 8.21 -42.32 -14.56
C GLY A 101 9.42 -43.27 -14.43
N LEU A 102 10.20 -43.14 -13.36
CA LEU A 102 11.39 -43.97 -13.11
C LEU A 102 11.06 -45.27 -12.33
N ARG A 103 9.82 -45.43 -11.86
CA ARG A 103 9.36 -46.52 -10.98
C ARG A 103 8.42 -47.47 -11.70
#